data_AF-A0A9P7E4Q8-F1
#
_entry.id   AF-A0A9P7E4Q8-F1
#
_cell.length_a   1.000
_cell.length_b   1.000
_cell.length_c   1.000
_cell.angle_alpha   90.00
_cell.angle_beta   90.00
_cell.angle_gamma   90.00
#
_symmetry.space_group_name_H-M   'P 1'
#
loop_
_entity.id
_entity.type
_entity.pdbx_description
1 polymer ?
#
loop_
_entity_poly.entity_id
_entity_poly.type
_entity_poly.pdbx_seq_one_letter_code
_entity_poly.pdbx_strand_id
1 'polypeptide(L)'
;MFTSAVFQTLTLSCHRILPPCHKVEVLKSLWSSNFSFVRTYASAGPARRTGDDKIPFRVVRLVHPETGKLEPPTRLSDVLESVDLKAFRVELVTEEPEPIVKIVDRRDSYQKWKEQKKAFRKGVKAGEQKEIQITWGVDNGDLKHKITKARLELEKGYRVDIVIAPRKGQKLPKPDEMAARASEIASMLLDIAKEWKTRDVQKTTTVMSFQKTPS
;
A
#
# COMPACT_ATOMS: atom_id res chain seq x y z
N MET A 1 -11.06 -83.25 -9.94
CA MET A 1 -11.72 -82.40 -8.92
C MET A 1 -12.24 -81.18 -9.67
N PHE A 2 -13.54 -81.17 -10.05
CA PHE A 2 -14.61 -80.37 -9.41
C PHE A 2 -14.26 -78.87 -9.44
N THR A 3 -14.95 -77.93 -10.09
CA THR A 3 -16.37 -77.77 -10.45
C THR A 3 -16.56 -76.63 -11.46
N SER A 4 -17.65 -76.72 -12.20
CA SER A 4 -18.28 -75.75 -13.11
C SER A 4 -18.94 -74.56 -12.38
N ALA A 5 -19.01 -73.40 -13.06
CA ALA A 5 -20.04 -72.33 -12.92
C ALA A 5 -19.80 -71.37 -14.11
N VAL A 6 -20.60 -71.23 -15.17
CA VAL A 6 -22.05 -70.95 -15.39
C VAL A 6 -22.53 -69.63 -14.78
N PHE A 7 -23.30 -68.93 -15.62
CA PHE A 7 -24.11 -67.71 -15.42
C PHE A 7 -23.38 -66.39 -15.66
N GLN A 8 -23.96 -65.36 -16.29
CA GLN A 8 -25.03 -65.19 -17.26
C GLN A 8 -24.97 -63.68 -17.57
N THR A 9 -25.20 -63.30 -18.82
CA THR A 9 -25.31 -61.90 -19.25
C THR A 9 -26.55 -61.24 -18.64
N LEU A 10 -26.40 -60.02 -18.11
CA LEU A 10 -27.52 -59.08 -17.95
C LEU A 10 -27.12 -57.68 -18.44
N THR A 11 -27.77 -57.31 -19.53
CA THR A 11 -27.99 -55.97 -20.05
C THR A 11 -28.74 -55.11 -19.04
N LEU A 12 -28.34 -53.85 -18.85
CA LEU A 12 -29.20 -52.75 -18.37
C LEU A 12 -28.58 -51.44 -18.88
N SER A 13 -29.12 -50.92 -19.98
CA SER A 13 -30.18 -49.92 -20.01
C SER A 13 -29.64 -48.51 -19.74
N CYS A 14 -29.48 -47.80 -20.84
CA CYS A 14 -29.17 -46.38 -20.93
C CYS A 14 -30.38 -45.59 -20.44
N HIS A 15 -30.23 -44.81 -19.36
CA HIS A 15 -31.18 -43.75 -19.02
C HIS A 15 -30.44 -42.43 -18.87
N ARG A 16 -30.70 -41.55 -19.84
CA ARG A 16 -30.40 -40.11 -19.81
C ARG A 16 -31.05 -39.50 -18.57
N ILE A 17 -30.25 -38.88 -17.72
CA ILE A 17 -30.75 -37.96 -16.70
C ILE A 17 -30.27 -36.57 -17.13
N LEU A 18 -31.20 -35.78 -17.68
CA LEU A 18 -31.04 -34.32 -17.82
C LEU A 18 -31.04 -33.69 -16.42
N PRO A 19 -30.12 -32.77 -16.10
CA PRO A 19 -30.30 -31.90 -14.95
C PRO A 19 -31.34 -30.80 -15.25
N PRO A 20 -32.13 -30.38 -14.24
CA PRO A 20 -33.22 -29.43 -14.40
C PRO A 20 -32.72 -27.99 -14.60
N CYS A 21 -33.40 -27.29 -15.51
CA CYS A 21 -33.32 -25.85 -15.74
C CYS A 21 -33.59 -25.06 -14.46
N HIS A 22 -32.57 -24.42 -13.90
CA HIS A 22 -32.77 -23.31 -12.96
C HIS A 22 -32.81 -21.99 -13.74
N LYS A 23 -33.97 -21.32 -13.64
CA LYS A 23 -34.23 -19.98 -14.16
C LYS A 23 -33.17 -19.01 -13.62
N VAL A 24 -32.44 -18.38 -14.54
CA VAL A 24 -31.61 -17.21 -14.24
C VAL A 24 -32.56 -16.02 -14.15
N GLU A 25 -32.96 -15.67 -12.93
CA GLU A 25 -33.68 -14.43 -12.68
C GLU A 25 -32.72 -13.25 -12.76
N VAL A 26 -32.86 -12.50 -13.84
CA VAL A 26 -32.28 -11.19 -14.07
C VAL A 26 -32.93 -10.21 -13.09
N LEU A 27 -32.29 -9.95 -11.96
CA LEU A 27 -32.66 -8.84 -11.10
C LEU A 27 -31.91 -7.58 -11.51
N LYS A 28 -32.72 -6.74 -12.15
CA LYS A 28 -32.52 -5.37 -12.58
C LYS A 28 -31.96 -4.49 -11.44
N SER A 29 -30.92 -3.74 -11.80
CA SER A 29 -30.69 -2.35 -11.42
C SER A 29 -31.42 -1.85 -10.15
N LEU A 30 -30.69 -1.82 -9.03
CA LEU A 30 -30.92 -0.83 -7.98
C LEU A 30 -29.72 0.11 -7.97
N TRP A 31 -29.83 1.12 -8.82
CA TRP A 31 -29.01 2.31 -8.77
C TRP A 31 -29.44 3.11 -7.54
N SER A 32 -28.93 2.74 -6.37
CA SER A 32 -29.00 3.60 -5.18
C SER A 32 -28.07 4.79 -5.39
N SER A 33 -28.60 5.78 -6.09
CA SER A 33 -28.09 7.13 -6.14
C SER A 33 -28.33 7.78 -4.79
N ASN A 34 -27.45 7.50 -3.83
CA ASN A 34 -27.22 8.29 -2.62
C ASN A 34 -25.92 7.82 -1.95
N PHE A 35 -24.82 7.89 -2.70
CA PHE A 35 -23.50 7.90 -2.08
C PHE A 35 -23.23 9.34 -1.66
N SER A 36 -23.69 9.71 -0.47
CA SER A 36 -23.24 10.93 0.18
C SER A 36 -21.73 10.80 0.34
N PHE A 37 -21.00 11.54 -0.49
CA PHE A 37 -19.57 11.68 -0.40
C PHE A 37 -19.26 12.45 0.88
N VAL A 38 -19.30 11.75 2.02
CA VAL A 38 -18.74 12.26 3.26
C VAL A 38 -17.23 12.27 3.02
N ARG A 39 -16.73 13.46 2.70
CA ARG A 39 -15.31 13.74 2.65
C ARG A 39 -14.79 13.65 4.09
N THR A 40 -14.49 12.43 4.55
CA THR A 40 -13.73 12.23 5.78
C THR A 40 -12.33 12.76 5.50
N TYR A 41 -12.04 13.96 5.99
CA TYR A 41 -10.67 14.43 6.07
C TYR A 41 -9.94 13.47 7.01
N ALA A 42 -9.15 12.55 6.45
CA ALA A 42 -8.24 11.72 7.22
C ALA A 42 -7.13 12.63 7.80
N SER A 43 -7.47 13.34 8.87
CA SER A 43 -6.53 14.07 9.72
C SER A 43 -6.05 13.18 10.87
N ALA A 44 -5.84 11.89 10.62
CA ALA A 44 -5.17 11.02 11.57
C ALA A 44 -3.65 11.19 11.42
N GLY A 45 -3.16 12.40 11.74
CA GLY A 45 -1.77 12.52 12.18
C GLY A 45 -1.59 11.73 13.48
N PRO A 46 -0.34 11.41 13.89
CA PRO A 46 -0.12 10.78 15.18
C PRO A 46 -0.84 11.58 16.26
N ALA A 47 -1.62 10.90 17.11
CA ALA A 47 -2.38 11.53 18.18
C ALA A 47 -1.43 12.42 18.98
N ARG A 48 -1.64 13.74 18.90
CA ARG A 48 -0.82 14.68 19.67
C ARG A 48 -1.11 14.42 21.13
N ARG A 49 -0.06 14.10 21.90
CA ARG A 49 -0.20 13.91 23.34
C ARG A 49 -0.72 15.20 23.98
N THR A 50 -1.66 15.03 24.91
CA THR A 50 -2.12 16.10 25.79
C THR A 50 -0.91 16.63 26.56
N GLY A 51 -0.76 17.95 26.61
CA GLY A 51 0.40 18.54 27.25
C GLY A 51 0.09 19.88 27.89
N ASP A 52 0.99 20.28 28.77
CA ASP A 52 0.94 21.49 29.57
C ASP A 52 -0.40 21.56 30.35
N ASP A 53 -1.09 22.70 30.32
CA ASP A 53 -2.33 22.95 31.07
C ASP A 53 -3.53 22.07 30.67
N LYS A 54 -3.41 21.30 29.58
CA LYS A 54 -4.49 20.42 29.11
C LYS A 54 -4.54 19.09 29.85
N ILE A 55 -3.55 18.81 30.69
CA ILE A 55 -3.47 17.57 31.46
C ILE A 55 -4.53 17.62 32.58
N PRO A 56 -5.50 16.70 32.62
CA PRO A 56 -6.63 16.78 33.56
C PRO A 56 -6.28 16.37 35.00
N PHE A 57 -5.03 16.00 35.27
CA PHE A 57 -4.59 15.44 36.54
C PHE A 57 -3.87 16.47 37.41
N ARG A 58 -4.21 16.50 38.70
CA ARG A 58 -3.60 17.40 39.68
C ARG A 58 -2.23 16.93 40.17
N VAL A 59 -2.08 15.62 40.35
CA VAL A 59 -0.85 14.97 40.84
C VAL A 59 -0.33 14.09 39.72
N VAL A 60 0.96 14.21 39.41
CA VAL A 60 1.64 13.52 38.31
C VAL A 60 3.01 13.03 38.75
N ARG A 61 3.55 12.02 38.07
CA ARG A 61 4.94 11.56 38.26
C ARG A 61 5.79 11.94 37.08
N LEU A 62 6.90 12.62 37.36
CA LEU A 62 7.83 13.06 36.34
C LEU A 62 8.80 11.94 35.97
N VAL A 63 9.00 11.73 34.67
CA VAL A 63 10.12 10.93 34.16
C VAL A 63 11.34 11.81 34.05
N HIS A 64 12.40 11.47 34.77
CA HIS A 64 13.66 12.17 34.65
C HIS A 64 14.26 11.94 33.25
N PRO A 65 14.68 12.99 32.51
CA PRO A 65 15.08 12.88 31.11
C PRO A 65 16.30 11.99 30.87
N GLU A 66 17.30 12.07 31.77
CA GLU A 66 18.57 11.31 31.65
C GLU A 66 18.49 9.89 32.20
N THR A 67 17.90 9.70 33.38
CA THR A 67 17.93 8.42 34.09
C THR A 67 16.74 7.51 33.78
N GLY A 68 15.67 8.05 33.17
CA GLY A 68 14.43 7.33 32.90
C GLY A 68 13.68 6.88 34.17
N LYS A 69 14.12 7.34 35.35
CA LYS A 69 13.50 6.99 36.64
C LYS A 69 12.27 7.86 36.88
N LEU A 70 11.30 7.28 37.58
CA LEU A 70 10.08 7.96 38.00
C LEU A 70 10.32 8.69 39.32
N GLU A 71 10.12 10.00 39.31
CA GLU A 71 10.15 10.82 40.51
C GLU A 71 8.93 10.56 41.41
N PRO A 72 8.98 11.00 42.69
CA PRO A 72 7.82 10.97 43.57
C PRO A 72 6.62 11.73 42.98
N PRO A 73 5.39 11.37 43.37
CA PRO A 73 4.19 12.09 42.97
C PRO A 73 4.29 13.57 43.35
N THR A 74 4.22 14.44 42.35
CA THR A 74 4.37 15.90 42.48
C THR A 74 3.13 16.58 41.89
N ARG A 75 2.82 17.80 42.33
CA ARG A 75 1.71 18.56 41.75
C ARG A 75 2.07 19.04 40.35
N LEU A 76 1.12 19.00 39.43
CA LEU A 76 1.33 19.45 38.05
C LEU A 76 1.73 20.92 38.00
N SER A 77 1.14 21.77 38.84
CA SER A 77 1.49 23.19 38.97
C SER A 77 2.99 23.40 39.20
N ASP A 78 3.54 22.67 40.16
CA ASP A 78 4.93 22.83 40.61
C ASP A 78 5.90 22.37 39.50
N VAL A 79 5.49 21.36 38.72
CA VAL A 79 6.22 20.90 37.53
C VAL A 79 6.17 21.94 36.41
N LEU A 80 5.03 22.58 36.17
CA LEU A 80 4.89 23.60 35.12
C LEU A 80 5.65 24.89 35.48
N GLU A 81 5.70 25.25 36.76
CA GLU A 81 6.44 26.43 37.25
C GLU A 81 7.96 26.23 37.21
N SER A 82 8.44 25.01 37.43
CA SER A 82 9.88 24.69 37.41
C SER A 82 10.47 24.56 36.01
N VAL A 83 9.64 24.39 34.98
CA VAL A 83 10.07 24.15 33.60
C VAL A 83 9.91 25.41 32.75
N ASP A 84 10.92 25.72 31.91
CA ASP A 84 10.75 26.76 30.89
C ASP A 84 9.80 26.29 29.79
N LEU A 85 8.53 26.68 29.93
CA LEU A 85 7.44 26.40 28.99
C LEU A 85 7.64 27.04 27.61
N LYS A 86 8.72 27.80 27.35
CA LYS A 86 9.07 28.26 25.99
C LYS A 86 9.90 27.25 25.23
N ALA A 87 10.91 26.68 25.89
CA ALA A 87 11.83 25.70 25.30
C ALA A 87 11.27 24.28 25.38
N PHE A 88 10.64 23.95 26.51
CA PHE A 88 10.17 22.62 26.81
C PHE A 88 8.65 22.53 26.80
N ARG A 89 8.15 21.30 26.71
CA ARG A 89 6.74 20.94 26.79
C ARG A 89 6.59 19.77 27.75
N VAL A 90 5.58 19.82 28.60
CA VAL A 90 5.22 18.69 29.47
C VAL A 90 4.17 17.86 28.75
N GLU A 91 4.48 16.59 28.46
CA GLU A 91 3.58 15.68 27.77
C GLU A 91 3.15 14.53 28.67
N LEU A 92 1.86 14.23 28.65
CA LEU A 92 1.29 13.06 29.31
C LEU A 92 1.59 11.79 28.50
N VAL A 93 2.28 10.84 29.11
CA VAL A 93 2.70 9.59 28.47
C VAL A 93 1.66 8.49 28.70
N THR A 94 1.25 8.33 29.96
CA THR A 94 0.37 7.27 30.43
C THR A 94 -0.58 7.81 31.50
N GLU A 95 -1.83 7.37 31.48
CA GLU A 95 -2.86 7.77 32.45
C GLU A 95 -2.99 6.78 33.61
N GLU A 96 -2.91 5.47 33.34
CA GLU A 96 -3.05 4.39 34.32
C GLU A 96 -1.80 3.48 34.30
N PRO A 97 -1.31 2.97 35.45
CA PRO A 97 -1.90 3.00 36.80
C PRO A 97 -1.71 4.34 37.55
N GLU A 98 -0.78 5.19 37.13
CA GLU A 98 -0.56 6.53 37.64
C GLU A 98 -0.28 7.49 36.46
N PRO A 99 -0.68 8.76 36.55
CA PRO A 99 -0.43 9.74 35.49
C PRO A 99 1.06 10.09 35.42
N ILE A 100 1.71 9.63 34.35
CA ILE A 100 3.14 9.83 34.11
C ILE A 100 3.32 10.94 33.06
N VAL A 101 4.11 11.95 33.43
CA VAL A 101 4.47 13.07 32.56
C VAL A 101 5.95 13.03 32.21
N LYS A 102 6.28 13.50 31.01
CA LYS A 102 7.65 13.65 30.54
C LYS A 102 7.88 15.06 30.03
N ILE A 103 9.04 15.62 30.36
CA ILE A 103 9.51 16.88 29.76
C ILE A 103 10.17 16.57 28.41
N VAL A 104 9.73 17.26 27.37
CA VAL A 104 10.22 17.10 25.99
C VAL A 104 10.63 18.45 25.44
N ASP A 105 11.80 18.53 24.82
CA ASP A 105 12.24 19.73 24.10
C ASP A 105 11.39 19.91 22.82
N ARG A 106 10.88 21.12 22.61
CA ARG A 106 10.09 21.49 21.43
C ARG A 106 10.89 21.41 20.13
N ARG A 107 12.18 21.75 20.15
CA ARG A 107 13.05 21.70 18.98
C ARG A 107 13.29 20.24 18.57
N ASP A 108 13.64 19.40 19.52
CA ASP A 108 13.91 17.98 19.27
C ASP A 108 12.66 17.22 18.84
N SER A 109 11.52 17.47 19.50
CA SER A 109 10.25 16.86 19.10
C SER A 109 9.84 17.27 17.68
N TYR A 110 10.02 18.54 17.33
CA TYR A 110 9.78 19.02 15.96
C TYR A 110 10.70 18.35 14.94
N GLN A 111 11.99 18.22 15.26
CA GLN A 111 12.96 17.60 14.37
C GLN A 111 12.67 16.11 14.18
N LYS A 112 12.39 15.38 15.27
CA LYS A 112 11.95 13.97 15.22
C LYS A 112 10.67 13.81 14.40
N TRP A 113 9.68 14.69 14.58
CA TRP A 113 8.46 14.66 13.77
C TRP A 113 8.75 14.91 12.28
N LYS A 114 9.64 15.85 11.97
CA LYS A 114 10.04 16.16 10.59
C LYS A 114 10.75 14.97 9.95
N GLU A 115 11.62 14.28 10.68
CA GLU A 115 12.32 13.08 10.23
C GLU A 115 11.37 11.89 10.05
N GLN A 116 10.49 11.63 11.02
CA GLN A 116 9.45 10.62 10.90
C GLN A 116 8.54 10.88 9.70
N LYS A 117 8.13 12.14 9.48
CA LYS A 117 7.32 12.52 8.32
C LYS A 117 8.07 12.33 7.00
N LYS A 118 9.38 12.62 6.96
CA LYS A 118 10.23 12.34 5.79
C LYS A 118 10.37 10.84 5.55
N ALA A 119 10.64 10.05 6.59
CA ALA A 119 10.78 8.60 6.51
C ALA A 119 9.47 7.94 6.09
N PHE A 120 8.34 8.32 6.70
CA PHE A 120 7.01 7.87 6.30
C PHE A 120 6.71 8.22 4.84
N ARG A 121 6.98 9.46 4.41
CA ARG A 121 6.83 9.85 3.00
C ARG A 121 7.71 9.02 2.06
N LYS A 122 8.93 8.68 2.44
CA LYS A 122 9.80 7.80 1.66
C LYS A 122 9.25 6.37 1.61
N GLY A 123 8.79 5.82 2.73
CA GLY A 123 8.21 4.49 2.83
C GLY A 123 6.87 4.33 2.09
N VAL A 124 5.96 5.30 2.21
CA VAL A 124 4.70 5.33 1.46
C VAL A 124 4.97 5.37 -0.05
N LYS A 125 5.94 6.17 -0.49
CA LYS A 125 6.35 6.19 -1.90
C LYS A 125 6.88 4.83 -2.37
N ALA A 126 7.62 4.12 -1.52
CA ALA A 126 8.11 2.77 -1.84
C ALA A 126 7.01 1.71 -1.94
N GLY A 127 5.88 1.91 -1.26
CA GLY A 127 4.72 1.03 -1.34
C GLY A 127 3.75 1.36 -2.48
N GLU A 128 3.71 2.61 -2.94
CA GLU A 128 2.77 3.07 -3.96
C GLU A 128 3.22 2.60 -5.37
N GLN A 129 2.32 1.89 -6.06
CA GLN A 129 2.52 1.43 -7.44
C GLN A 129 1.94 2.43 -8.42
N LYS A 130 2.70 2.75 -9.47
CA LYS A 130 2.28 3.61 -10.56
C LYS A 130 2.27 2.86 -11.87
N GLU A 131 1.17 2.96 -12.59
CA GLU A 131 1.02 2.37 -13.91
C GLU A 131 1.38 3.40 -15.00
N ILE A 132 2.22 2.99 -15.95
CA ILE A 132 2.53 3.75 -17.15
C ILE A 132 2.11 2.93 -18.36
N GLN A 133 1.04 3.38 -19.02
CA GLN A 133 0.52 2.76 -20.23
C GLN A 133 1.27 3.25 -21.48
N ILE A 134 1.64 2.30 -22.34
CA ILE A 134 2.30 2.48 -23.63
C ILE A 134 1.49 1.69 -24.67
N THR A 135 1.43 2.19 -25.91
CA THR A 135 0.76 1.47 -27.00
C THR A 135 1.73 0.59 -27.78
N TRP A 136 1.24 -0.51 -28.37
CA TRP A 136 2.07 -1.40 -29.22
C TRP A 136 2.70 -0.70 -30.44
N GLY A 137 2.10 0.40 -30.90
CA GLY A 137 2.60 1.20 -32.03
C GLY A 137 3.05 2.58 -31.60
N VAL A 138 3.60 2.68 -30.39
CA VAL A 138 4.19 3.92 -29.89
C VAL A 138 5.35 4.36 -30.79
N ASP A 139 5.44 5.66 -31.05
CA ASP A 139 6.59 6.23 -31.75
C ASP A 139 7.82 6.30 -30.83
N ASN A 140 9.02 6.31 -31.41
CA ASN A 140 10.27 6.39 -30.66
C ASN A 140 10.36 7.65 -29.77
N GLY A 141 9.78 8.78 -30.21
CA GLY A 141 9.74 10.01 -29.43
C GLY A 141 8.88 9.87 -28.17
N ASP A 142 7.63 9.39 -28.31
CA ASP A 142 6.74 9.18 -27.16
C ASP A 142 7.29 8.11 -26.23
N LEU A 143 7.87 7.03 -26.77
CA LEU A 143 8.51 5.99 -25.97
C LEU A 143 9.58 6.58 -25.04
N LYS A 144 10.50 7.40 -25.57
CA LYS A 144 11.54 8.06 -24.77
C LYS A 144 10.94 8.92 -23.64
N HIS A 145 9.84 9.62 -23.91
CA HIS A 145 9.16 10.41 -22.89
C HIS A 145 8.52 9.52 -21.79
N LYS A 146 7.91 8.39 -22.16
CA LYS A 146 7.35 7.43 -21.20
C LYS A 146 8.44 6.78 -20.35
N ILE A 147 9.56 6.39 -20.95
CA ILE A 147 10.74 5.86 -20.24
C ILE A 147 11.32 6.90 -19.29
N THR A 148 11.47 8.15 -19.73
CA THR A 148 11.93 9.24 -18.86
C THR A 148 10.99 9.44 -17.67
N LYS A 149 9.67 9.40 -17.91
CA LYS A 149 8.69 9.43 -16.82
C LYS A 149 8.83 8.24 -15.88
N ALA A 150 9.01 7.03 -16.41
CA ALA A 150 9.23 5.83 -15.61
C ALA A 150 10.48 5.97 -14.73
N ARG A 151 11.59 6.47 -15.28
CA ARG A 151 12.83 6.77 -14.55
C ARG A 151 12.60 7.74 -13.41
N LEU A 152 11.92 8.86 -13.66
CA LEU A 152 11.61 9.85 -12.62
C LEU A 152 10.74 9.28 -11.49
N GLU A 153 9.81 8.38 -11.80
CA GLU A 153 9.00 7.74 -10.77
C GLU A 153 9.79 6.69 -9.97
N LEU A 154 10.63 5.90 -10.63
CA LEU A 154 11.55 4.97 -9.97
C LEU A 154 12.53 5.70 -9.05
N GLU A 155 13.09 6.84 -9.49
CA GLU A 155 13.99 7.67 -8.69
C GLU A 155 13.36 8.21 -7.41
N LYS A 156 12.07 8.57 -7.47
CA LYS A 156 11.28 9.00 -6.30
C LYS A 156 11.01 7.86 -5.32
N GLY A 157 11.30 6.62 -5.73
CA GLY A 157 11.13 5.40 -4.95
C GLY A 157 9.84 4.65 -5.26
N TYR A 158 9.05 5.04 -6.27
CA TYR A 158 7.83 4.32 -6.62
C TYR A 158 8.13 2.98 -7.29
N ARG A 159 7.19 2.03 -7.15
CA ARG A 159 7.14 0.84 -8.01
C ARG A 159 6.41 1.22 -9.29
N VAL A 160 6.95 0.81 -10.44
CA VAL A 160 6.39 1.19 -11.74
C VAL A 160 5.99 -0.04 -12.53
N ASP A 161 4.73 -0.09 -12.92
CA ASP A 161 4.17 -1.10 -13.80
C ASP A 161 4.05 -0.50 -15.21
N ILE A 162 4.80 -1.04 -16.15
CA ILE A 162 4.72 -0.66 -17.57
C ILE A 162 3.73 -1.59 -18.24
N VAL A 163 2.65 -1.01 -18.73
CA VAL A 163 1.56 -1.73 -19.39
C VAL A 163 1.57 -1.40 -20.86
N ILE A 164 1.87 -2.40 -21.69
CA ILE A 164 1.79 -2.27 -23.15
C ILE A 164 0.44 -2.80 -23.59
N ALA A 165 -0.41 -1.91 -24.12
CA ALA A 165 -1.79 -2.22 -24.49
C ALA A 165 -2.11 -1.70 -25.92
N PRO A 166 -3.06 -2.30 -26.65
CA PRO A 166 -3.44 -1.80 -27.95
C PRO A 166 -4.34 -0.58 -27.82
N ARG A 167 -4.20 0.37 -28.75
CA ARG A 167 -5.24 1.38 -28.94
C ARG A 167 -6.44 0.74 -29.63
N LYS A 168 -7.65 1.23 -29.33
CA LYS A 168 -8.88 0.81 -30.04
C LYS A 168 -8.70 0.96 -31.56
N GLY A 169 -8.96 -0.11 -32.30
CA GLY A 169 -8.84 -0.15 -33.77
C GLY A 169 -7.41 -0.34 -34.31
N GLN A 170 -6.41 -0.50 -33.44
CA GLN A 170 -5.04 -0.77 -33.87
C GLN A 170 -4.84 -2.26 -34.16
N LYS A 171 -4.11 -2.58 -35.24
CA LYS A 171 -3.68 -3.96 -35.51
C LYS A 171 -2.70 -4.42 -34.42
N LEU A 172 -2.97 -5.59 -33.86
CA LEU A 172 -2.08 -6.23 -32.89
C LEU A 172 -0.85 -6.79 -33.61
N PRO A 173 0.37 -6.56 -33.09
CA PRO A 173 1.56 -7.23 -33.58
C PRO A 173 1.50 -8.74 -33.31
N LYS A 174 2.38 -9.50 -33.95
CA LYS A 174 2.53 -10.93 -33.65
C LYS A 174 3.04 -11.13 -32.21
N PRO A 175 2.72 -12.25 -31.54
CA PRO A 175 3.18 -12.50 -30.18
C PRO A 175 4.71 -12.44 -30.03
N ASP A 176 5.45 -12.90 -31.03
CA ASP A 176 6.93 -12.84 -31.03
C ASP A 176 7.45 -11.41 -31.10
N GLU A 177 6.81 -10.57 -31.92
CA GLU A 177 7.13 -9.14 -32.03
C GLU A 177 6.78 -8.40 -30.74
N MET A 178 5.66 -8.76 -30.09
CA MET A 178 5.26 -8.20 -28.80
C MET A 178 6.31 -8.51 -27.72
N ALA A 179 6.82 -9.75 -27.68
CA ALA A 179 7.85 -10.15 -26.73
C ALA A 179 9.18 -9.42 -26.98
N ALA A 180 9.57 -9.25 -28.25
CA ALA A 180 10.76 -8.49 -28.63
C ALA A 180 10.66 -7.03 -28.17
N ARG A 181 9.53 -6.36 -28.44
CA ARG A 181 9.29 -4.98 -28.00
C ARG A 181 9.30 -4.82 -26.48
N ALA A 182 8.69 -5.75 -25.76
CA ALA A 182 8.72 -5.73 -24.29
C ALA A 182 10.16 -5.86 -23.76
N SER A 183 10.98 -6.71 -24.39
CA SER A 183 12.40 -6.88 -24.04
C SER A 183 13.24 -5.64 -24.33
N GLU A 184 13.00 -4.97 -25.46
CA GLU A 184 13.64 -3.69 -25.81
C GLU A 184 13.38 -2.62 -24.74
N ILE A 185 12.11 -2.46 -24.34
CA ILE A 185 11.67 -1.51 -23.32
C ILE A 185 12.29 -1.84 -21.96
N ALA A 186 12.30 -3.12 -21.58
CA ALA A 186 12.91 -3.56 -20.32
C ALA A 186 14.40 -3.22 -20.29
N SER A 187 15.12 -3.44 -21.39
CA SER A 187 16.55 -3.17 -21.51
C SER A 187 16.91 -1.70 -21.27
N MET A 188 16.03 -0.76 -21.62
CA MET A 188 16.22 0.68 -21.36
C MET A 188 16.11 1.07 -19.88
N LEU A 189 15.62 0.18 -19.02
CA LEU A 189 15.38 0.43 -17.60
C LEU A 189 16.22 -0.44 -16.67
N LEU A 190 16.91 -1.46 -17.20
CA LEU A 190 17.78 -2.36 -16.41
C LEU A 190 18.95 -1.64 -15.73
N ASP A 191 19.33 -0.46 -16.23
CA ASP A 191 20.35 0.40 -15.64
C ASP A 191 19.96 0.94 -14.25
N ILE A 192 18.68 1.22 -14.03
CA ILE A 192 18.16 1.87 -12.81
C ILE A 192 17.29 0.92 -11.98
N ALA A 193 16.61 -0.03 -12.62
CA ALA A 193 15.59 -0.86 -12.00
C ALA A 193 15.72 -2.34 -12.35
N LYS A 194 15.25 -3.17 -11.43
CA LYS A 194 15.16 -4.63 -11.58
C LYS A 194 13.70 -5.04 -11.71
N GLU A 195 13.42 -6.01 -12.58
CA GLU A 195 12.10 -6.67 -12.63
C GLU A 195 11.89 -7.45 -11.33
N TRP A 196 10.86 -7.08 -10.56
CA TRP A 196 10.60 -7.69 -9.24
C TRP A 196 9.55 -8.80 -9.30
N LYS A 197 8.73 -8.82 -10.36
CA LYS A 197 7.67 -9.79 -10.60
C LYS A 197 7.82 -10.40 -11.99
N THR A 198 7.37 -11.64 -12.14
CA THR A 198 7.20 -12.27 -13.45
C THR A 198 6.26 -11.45 -14.32
N ARG A 199 6.60 -11.30 -15.61
CA ARG A 199 5.80 -10.56 -16.60
C ARG A 199 4.41 -11.20 -16.74
N ASP A 200 3.37 -10.38 -16.68
CA ASP A 200 2.00 -10.82 -16.97
C ASP A 200 1.72 -10.58 -18.45
N VAL A 201 1.77 -11.65 -19.24
CA VAL A 201 1.55 -11.62 -20.69
C VAL A 201 0.15 -12.15 -20.97
N GLN A 202 -0.76 -11.22 -21.28
CA GLN A 202 -2.10 -11.53 -21.77
C GLN A 202 -2.15 -11.48 -23.29
N LYS A 203 -3.28 -11.89 -23.89
CA LYS A 203 -3.46 -11.94 -25.35
C LYS A 203 -3.18 -10.60 -26.06
N THR A 204 -3.55 -9.51 -25.41
CA THR A 204 -3.44 -8.16 -25.99
C THR A 204 -2.53 -7.25 -25.18
N THR A 205 -2.21 -7.61 -23.94
CA THR A 205 -1.61 -6.70 -22.97
C THR A 205 -0.41 -7.37 -22.34
N THR A 206 0.68 -6.62 -22.16
CA THR A 206 1.87 -7.10 -21.45
C THR A 206 2.18 -6.14 -20.32
N VAL A 207 2.27 -6.67 -19.09
CA VAL A 207 2.60 -5.90 -17.90
C VAL A 207 3.96 -6.32 -17.38
N MET A 208 4.85 -5.34 -17.23
CA MET A 208 6.18 -5.51 -16.68
C MET A 208 6.32 -4.66 -15.43
N SER A 209 6.70 -5.26 -14.31
CA SER A 209 6.78 -4.58 -13.03
C SER A 209 8.22 -4.35 -12.60
N PHE A 210 8.59 -3.09 -12.40
CA PHE A 210 9.94 -2.66 -12.08
C PHE A 210 10.03 -2.04 -10.68
N GLN A 211 11.13 -2.32 -10.00
CA GLN A 211 11.50 -1.71 -8.74
C GLN A 211 12.92 -1.14 -8.85
N LYS A 212 13.15 0.07 -8.31
CA LYS A 212 14.48 0.68 -8.27
C LYS A 212 15.47 -0.24 -7.52
N THR A 213 16.63 -0.47 -8.13
CA THR A 213 17.73 -1.19 -7.46
C THR A 213 18.32 -0.29 -6.37
N PRO A 214 18.51 -0.79 -5.13
CA PRO A 214 19.19 -0.01 -4.10
C PRO A 214 20.63 0.27 -4.56
N SER A 215 20.97 1.55 -4.68
CA SER A 215 22.33 2.04 -4.96
C SER A 215 23.19 1.99 -3.71
#